data_AF-A0A847M7H5-F1
#
_entry.id   AF-A0A847M7H5-F1
#
_cell.length_a   1.000
_cell.length_b   1.000
_cell.length_c   1.000
_cell.angle_alpha   90.00
_cell.angle_beta   90.00
_cell.angle_gamma   90.00
#
_symmetry.space_group_name_H-M   'P 1'
#
loop_
_entity.id
_entity.type
_entity.pdbx_description
1 polymer ?
#
loop_
_entity_poly.entity_id
_entity_poly.type
_entity_poly.pdbx_seq_one_letter_code
_entity_poly.pdbx_strand_id
1 'polypeptide(L)' 'MISSRPSHPGRKTTHIVNRCGDAIAAATGVHFLAEDFERRAGFQRSVELARKYGLYRQDYCGCLFSRR' A
#
# COMPACT_ATOMS: atom_id res chain seq x y z
N MET A 1 -9.92 2.09 17.93
CA MET A 1 -10.43 3.29 17.23
C MET A 1 -9.84 3.31 15.83
N ILE A 2 -10.59 2.80 14.86
CA ILE A 2 -10.19 2.79 13.44
C ILE A 2 -10.17 4.26 13.01
N SER A 3 -9.00 4.77 12.62
CA SER A 3 -8.88 6.14 12.13
C SER A 3 -9.59 6.23 10.79
N SER A 4 -10.85 6.64 10.82
CA SER A 4 -11.67 6.94 9.66
C SER A 4 -11.22 8.26 9.04
N ARG A 5 -10.03 8.26 8.41
CA ARG A 5 -9.66 9.35 7.51
C ARG A 5 -10.50 9.24 6.24
N PRO A 6 -11.11 10.34 5.76
CA PRO A 6 -11.90 10.32 4.55
C PRO A 6 -11.03 9.91 3.36
N SER A 7 -11.57 9.02 2.51
CA SER A 7 -10.91 8.53 1.31
C SER A 7 -10.69 9.66 0.31
N HIS A 8 -9.43 10.01 0.05
CA HIS A 8 -9.05 10.95 -1.01
C HIS A 8 -9.28 10.28 -2.38
N PRO A 9 -9.85 10.96 -3.40
CA PRO A 9 -10.34 10.36 -4.65
C PRO A 9 -9.28 9.72 -5.57
N GLY A 10 -8.01 9.65 -5.17
CA GLY A 10 -6.94 8.94 -5.89
C GLY A 10 -6.17 7.91 -5.07
N ARG A 11 -6.52 7.71 -3.80
CA ARG A 11 -5.80 6.82 -2.89
C ARG A 11 -6.55 5.51 -2.74
N LYS A 12 -5.93 4.40 -3.15
CA LYS A 12 -6.46 3.06 -2.87
C LYS A 12 -6.44 2.85 -1.36
N THR A 13 -7.62 2.58 -0.78
CA THR A 13 -7.73 2.29 0.66
C THR A 13 -7.14 0.90 0.95
N THR A 14 -6.49 0.73 2.11
CA THR A 14 -5.97 -0.57 2.59
C THR A 14 -7.00 -1.70 2.46
N HIS A 15 -8.28 -1.41 2.72
CA HIS A 15 -9.37 -2.38 2.57
C HIS A 15 -9.50 -2.97 1.15
N ILE A 16 -9.35 -2.14 0.11
CA ILE A 16 -9.43 -2.60 -1.29
C ILE A 16 -8.22 -3.49 -1.61
N VAL A 17 -7.03 -3.08 -1.15
CA VAL A 17 -5.80 -3.83 -1.38
C VAL A 17 -5.86 -5.20 -0.70
N ASN A 18 -6.29 -5.24 0.56
CA ASN A 18 -6.40 -6.49 1.32
C ASN A 18 -7.42 -7.43 0.70
N ARG A 19 -8.61 -6.93 0.34
CA ARG A 19 -9.63 -7.75 -0.33
C ARG A 19 -9.11 -8.38 -1.62
N CYS A 20 -8.36 -7.64 -2.44
CA CYS A 20 -7.76 -8.19 -3.65
C CYS A 20 -6.66 -9.21 -3.35
N GLY A 21 -5.81 -8.92 -2.35
CA GLY A 21 -4.74 -9.80 -1.91
C GLY A 21 -5.27 -11.14 -1.39
N ASP A 22 -6.31 -11.13 -0.56
CA ASP A 22 -6.94 -12.33 -0.01
C ASP A 22 -7.53 -13.21 -1.12
N ALA A 23 -8.17 -12.61 -2.13
CA ALA A 23 -8.71 -13.35 -3.27
C ALA A 23 -7.61 -14.04 -4.10
N ILE A 24 -6.47 -13.36 -4.31
CA ILE A 24 -5.33 -13.93 -5.04
C ILE A 24 -4.64 -15.00 -4.21
N ALA A 25 -4.48 -14.79 -2.90
CA ALA A 25 -3.91 -15.77 -1.98
C ALA A 25 -4.70 -17.08 -1.98
N ALA A 26 -6.04 -16.97 -1.91
CA ALA A 26 -6.93 -18.13 -1.98
C ALA A 26 -6.81 -18.89 -3.31
N ALA A 27 -6.62 -18.17 -4.42
CA ALA A 27 -6.51 -18.78 -5.75
C ALA A 27 -5.13 -19.39 -6.05
N THR A 28 -4.06 -18.88 -5.44
CA THR A 28 -2.67 -19.24 -5.78
C THR A 28 -1.96 -20.05 -4.69
N GLY A 29 -2.52 -20.12 -3.49
CA GLY A 29 -1.87 -20.73 -2.32
C GLY A 29 -0.72 -19.90 -1.74
N VAL A 30 -0.48 -18.69 -2.27
CA VAL A 30 0.54 -17.76 -1.75
C VAL A 30 -0.01 -17.05 -0.51
N HIS A 31 0.78 -17.02 0.55
CA HIS A 31 0.39 -16.29 1.76
C HIS A 31 0.46 -14.77 1.54
N PHE A 32 -0.70 -14.11 1.57
CA PHE A 32 -0.79 -12.66 1.51
C PHE A 32 -0.80 -12.05 2.92
N LEU A 33 0.07 -11.06 3.15
CA LEU A 33 0.13 -10.35 4.43
C LEU A 33 -0.80 -9.14 4.40
N ALA A 34 -2.02 -9.32 4.92
CA ALA A 34 -3.01 -8.27 5.05
C ALA A 34 -2.71 -7.35 6.26
N GLU A 35 -1.63 -6.57 6.19
CA GLU A 35 -1.27 -5.57 7.20
C GLU A 35 -1.56 -4.14 6.74
N ASP A 36 -1.96 -3.30 7.70
CA ASP A 36 -2.22 -1.89 7.43
C ASP A 36 -0.93 -1.07 7.63
N PHE A 37 -0.13 -1.02 6.57
CA PHE A 37 1.15 -0.29 6.54
C PHE A 37 0.99 1.23 6.64
N GLU A 38 -0.24 1.76 6.60
CA GLU A 38 -0.51 3.17 6.83
C GLU A 38 -0.54 3.53 8.32
N ARG A 39 -0.68 2.53 9.21
CA ARG A 39 -0.72 2.73 10.66
C ARG A 39 0.68 3.01 11.22
N ARG A 40 0.73 3.74 12.35
CA ARG A 40 1.96 4.04 13.10
C ARG A 40 3.08 4.69 12.27
N ALA A 41 2.72 5.58 11.33
CA ALA A 41 3.68 6.25 10.44
C ALA A 41 4.52 5.28 9.58
N GLY A 42 4.00 4.09 9.25
CA GLY A 42 4.69 3.08 8.45
C GLY A 42 5.16 3.60 7.09
N PHE A 43 4.39 4.49 6.44
CA PHE A 43 4.82 5.15 5.22
C PHE A 43 6.06 6.04 5.41
N GLN A 44 6.10 6.85 6.47
CA GLN A 44 7.25 7.72 6.74
C GLN A 44 8.50 6.89 7.02
N ARG A 45 8.35 5.81 7.79
CA ARG A 45 9.44 4.87 8.08
C ARG A 45 9.95 4.18 6.81
N SER A 46 9.07 3.85 5.86
CA SER A 46 9.50 3.27 4.57
C SER A 46 10.28 4.26 3.71
N VAL A 47 9.96 5.56 3.77
CA VAL A 47 10.73 6.64 3.12
C VAL A 47 12.14 6.72 3.69
N GLU A 48 12.27 6.72 5.01
CA GLU A 48 13.55 6.79 5.70
C GLU A 48 14.44 5.59 5.38
N LEU A 49 13.87 4.38 5.44
CA LEU A 49 14.60 3.15 5.12
C LEU A 49 15.05 3.11 3.65
N ALA A 50 14.20 3.52 2.72
CA ALA A 50 14.57 3.54 1.30
C ALA A 50 15.74 4.50 1.05
N ARG A 51 15.73 5.70 1.66
CA ARG A 51 16.86 6.63 1.58
C ARG A 51 18.13 6.06 2.20
N LYS A 52 18.00 5.44 3.38
CA LYS A 52 19.13 4.82 4.10
C LYS A 52 19.82 3.73 3.29
N TYR A 53 19.05 2.92 2.56
CA TYR A 53 19.57 1.79 1.80
C TYR A 53 19.79 2.09 0.30
N GLY A 54 19.60 3.35 -0.14
CA GLY A 54 19.75 3.70 -1.55
C GLY A 54 18.75 3.00 -2.47
N LEU A 55 17.56 2.64 -1.96
CA LEU A 55 16.54 1.94 -2.74
C LEU A 55 15.83 2.91 -3.68
N TYR A 56 15.66 2.49 -4.93
CA TYR A 56 14.82 3.20 -5.88
C TYR A 56 13.36 3.22 -5.42
N ARG A 57 12.76 4.41 -5.41
CA ARG A 57 11.33 4.61 -5.12
C ARG A 57 10.62 5.07 -6.38
N GLN A 58 9.66 4.27 -6.83
CA GLN A 58 8.85 4.59 -7.98
C GLN A 58 7.73 5.58 -7.59
N ASP A 59 7.65 6.70 -8.30
CA ASP A 59 6.58 7.70 -8.15
C ASP A 59 5.34 7.38 -9.01
N TYR A 60 5.37 6.25 -9.72
CA TYR A 60 4.27 5.75 -10.52
C TYR A 60 3.38 4.78 -9.73
N CYS A 61 2.08 5.09 -9.65
CA CYS A 61 1.07 4.33 -8.91
C CYS A 61 0.56 3.06 -9.62
N GLY A 62 0.97 2.80 -10.88
CA GLY A 62 0.39 1.73 -11.70
C GLY A 62 -0.95 2.10 -12.35
N CYS A 63 -1.46 3.30 -12.10
CA CYS A 63 -2.73 3.80 -12.62
C CYS A 63 -2.52 4.72 -13.83
N LEU A 64 -3.49 4.75 -14.76
CA LEU A 64 -3.43 5.64 -15.94
C LEU A 64 -3.24 7.12 -15.53
N PHE A 65 -3.87 7.53 -14.43
CA PHE A 65 -3.79 8.89 -13.89
C PHE A 65 -2.42 9.28 -13.31
N SER A 66 -1.60 8.30 -12.92
CA SER A 66 -0.24 8.53 -12.40
C SER A 66 0.82 8.39 -13.49
N ARG A 67 0.42 8.00 -14.70
CA ARG A 67 1.31 7.92 -15.86
C ARG A 67 1.52 9.36 -16.35
N ARG A 68 2.68 9.93 -16.06
CA ARG A 68 3.18 11.18 -16.66
C ARG A 68 4.23 10.85 -17.71
#